data_AF-A0A9D8TXF3-F1
#
_entry.id   AF-A0A9D8TXF3-F1
#
_cell.length_a   1.000
_cell.length_b   1.000
_cell.length_c   1.000
_cell.angle_alpha   90.00
_cell.angle_beta   90.00
_cell.angle_gamma   90.00
#
_symmetry.space_group_name_H-M   'P 1'
#
loop_
_entity.id
_entity.type
_entity.pdbx_description
1 polymer ?
#
loop_
_entity_poly.entity_id
_entity_poly.type
_entity_poly.pdbx_seq_one_letter_code
_entity_poly.pdbx_strand_id
1 'polypeptide(L)' 'MFPGWLQIALVALLIILLFGRGKISDLMGDVAKGITSFRKGLKEAPEEEAAEPKPVADSRVIDSEPVKVDEKDKADA' A
#
# COMPACT_ATOMS: atom_id res chain seq x y z
N MET A 1 -20.72 29.26 10.15
CA MET A 1 -20.67 27.83 10.54
C MET A 1 -19.64 27.18 9.64
N PHE A 2 -18.40 27.03 10.12
CA PHE A 2 -17.38 26.33 9.33
C PHE A 2 -17.75 24.85 9.28
N PRO A 3 -17.71 24.20 8.11
CA PRO A 3 -17.89 22.76 8.04
C PRO A 3 -16.83 22.13 8.94
N GLY A 4 -17.30 21.45 9.99
CA GLY A 4 -16.41 20.76 10.92
C GLY A 4 -15.64 19.67 10.19
N TRP A 5 -14.56 19.21 10.81
CA TRP A 5 -13.74 18.09 10.34
C TRP A 5 -14.59 16.85 10.00
N LEU A 6 -15.71 16.66 10.69
CA LEU A 6 -16.69 15.60 10.43
C LEU A 6 -17.34 15.67 9.05
N GLN A 7 -17.61 16.87 8.51
CA GLN A 7 -18.19 17.05 7.19
C GLN A 7 -17.22 16.56 6.10
N ILE A 8 -15.93 16.91 6.26
CA ILE A 8 -14.87 16.51 5.34
C ILE A 8 -14.69 14.99 5.36
N ALA A 9 -14.72 14.38 6.55
CA ALA A 9 -14.64 12.93 6.71
C ALA A 9 -15.81 12.19 6.01
N LEU A 10 -17.04 12.71 6.14
CA LEU A 10 -18.22 12.16 5.46
C LEU A 10 -18.08 12.20 3.93
N VAL A 11 -17.60 13.31 3.38
CA VAL A 11 -17.37 13.44 1.93
C VAL A 11 -16.26 12.52 1.45
N ALA A 12 -15.16 12.42 2.20
CA ALA A 12 -14.06 11.50 1.87
C ALA A 12 -14.52 10.03 1.85
N LEU A 13 -15.38 9.64 2.80
CA LEU A 13 -15.94 8.28 2.85
C LEU A 13 -16.79 7.98 1.61
N LEU A 14 -17.62 8.93 1.16
CA LEU A 14 -18.40 8.79 -0.06
C LEU A 14 -17.51 8.59 -1.30
N ILE A 15 -16.42 9.35 -1.42
CA ILE A 15 -15.47 9.19 -2.52
C ILE A 15 -14.83 7.80 -2.47
N ILE A 16 -14.40 7.34 -1.29
CA ILE A 16 -13.81 6.00 -1.14
C ILE A 16 -14.82 4.89 -1.49
N LEU A 17 -16.10 5.06 -1.16
CA LEU A 17 -17.15 4.09 -1.46
C LEU A 17 -17.49 4.05 -2.96
N LEU A 18 -17.55 5.21 -3.63
CA LEU A 18 -17.87 5.30 -5.06
C LEU A 18 -16.74 4.82 -5.96
N PHE A 19 -15.50 5.15 -5.62
CA PHE A 19 -14.32 4.78 -6.41
C PHE A 19 -13.73 3.42 -6.00
N GLY A 20 -14.08 2.93 -4.80
CA GLY A 20 -13.58 1.68 -4.24
C GLY A 20 -12.11 1.75 -3.78
N ARG A 21 -11.73 0.88 -2.84
CA ARG A 21 -10.36 0.82 -2.30
C ARG A 21 -9.29 0.45 -3.34
N GLY A 22 -9.64 -0.35 -4.34
CA GLY A 22 -8.70 -0.80 -5.38
C GLY A 22 -8.18 0.34 -6.25
N LYS A 23 -9.08 1.18 -6.80
CA LYS A 23 -8.69 2.23 -7.74
C LYS A 23 -7.91 3.37 -7.08
N ILE A 24 -8.19 3.63 -5.79
CA ILE A 24 -7.50 4.68 -5.03
C ILE A 24 -6.06 4.24 -4.70
N SER A 25 -5.82 2.96 -4.43
CA SER A 25 -4.48 2.46 -4.07
C SER A 25 -3.48 2.61 -5.23
N ASP A 26 -3.89 2.26 -6.45
CA ASP A 26 -3.05 2.41 -7.64
C ASP A 26 -2.74 3.88 -7.93
N LEU A 27 -3.77 4.73 -7.88
CA LEU A 27 -3.63 6.17 -8.07
C LEU A 27 -2.76 6.83 -6.99
N MET A 28 -2.88 6.40 -5.74
CA MET A 28 -2.11 6.95 -4.63
C MET A 28 -0.63 6.56 -4.74
N GLY A 29 -0.30 5.39 -5.29
CA GLY A 29 1.06 4.98 -5.62
C GLY A 29 1.73 5.87 -6.68
N ASP A 30 1.02 6.18 -7.76
CA ASP A 30 1.53 7.05 -8.83
C ASP A 30 1.64 8.52 -8.37
N VAL A 31 0.65 8.99 -7.59
CA VAL A 31 0.70 10.31 -6.96
C VAL A 31 1.83 10.40 -5.94
N ALA A 32 2.09 9.36 -5.14
CA ALA A 32 3.19 9.33 -4.18
C ALA A 32 4.56 9.42 -4.87
N LYS A 33 4.75 8.71 -5.99
CA LYS A 33 5.98 8.83 -6.80
C LYS A 33 6.13 10.24 -7.37
N GLY A 34 5.06 10.83 -7.91
CA GLY A 34 5.05 12.21 -8.43
C GLY A 34 5.40 13.25 -7.36
N ILE A 35 4.78 13.17 -6.19
CA ILE A 35 5.06 14.08 -5.06
C ILE A 35 6.48 13.85 -4.52
N THR A 36 6.96 12.60 -4.46
CA THR A 36 8.34 12.30 -4.02
C THR A 36 9.38 12.86 -4.96
N SER A 37 9.21 12.69 -6.28
CA SER A 37 10.10 13.28 -7.29
C SER A 37 10.05 14.81 -7.27
N PHE A 38 8.87 15.40 -7.05
CA PHE A 38 8.72 16.84 -6.86
C PHE A 38 9.45 17.33 -5.59
N ARG A 39 9.32 16.62 -4.46
CA ARG A 39 10.08 16.95 -3.24
C ARG A 39 11.58 16.77 -3.41
N LYS A 40 12.03 15.73 -4.12
CA LYS A 40 13.45 15.51 -4.41
C LYS A 40 14.02 16.64 -5.27
N GLY A 41 13.31 17.04 -6.34
CA GLY A 41 13.72 18.17 -7.17
C GLY A 41 13.72 19.53 -6.44
N LEU A 42 12.88 19.68 -5.40
CA LEU A 42 12.92 20.86 -4.52
C LEU A 42 14.03 20.79 -3.45
N LYS A 43 14.44 19.59 -3.02
CA LYS A 43 15.49 19.35 -2.00
C LYS A 43 16.91 19.27 -2.58
N GLU A 44 17.05 19.08 -3.89
CA GLU A 44 18.34 19.28 -4.60
C GLU A 44 18.84 20.74 -4.51
N ALA A 45 17.99 21.67 -4.05
CA ALA A 45 18.44 22.91 -3.44
C ALA A 45 18.56 22.76 -1.92
N PRO A 46 19.56 23.40 -1.32
CA PRO A 46 20.79 22.83 -0.80
C PRO A 46 20.60 21.98 0.48
N GLU A 47 19.95 20.82 0.41
CA GLU A 47 19.86 19.92 1.56
C GLU A 47 19.98 18.44 1.13
N GLU A 48 21.24 18.00 1.07
CA GLU A 48 21.66 16.61 0.90
C GLU A 48 21.04 15.68 1.96
N GLU A 49 20.76 14.44 1.53
CA GLU A 49 20.42 13.26 2.35
C GLU A 49 19.10 13.29 3.17
N ALA A 50 18.04 12.71 2.58
CA ALA A 50 17.06 11.98 3.37
C ALA A 50 16.47 10.79 2.59
N ALA A 51 16.97 9.61 2.95
CA ALA A 51 16.35 8.28 2.84
C ALA A 51 16.14 7.68 1.42
N GLU A 52 17.05 6.76 1.07
CA GLU A 52 16.83 5.72 0.06
C GLU A 52 15.70 4.76 0.49
N PRO A 53 14.77 4.39 -0.40
CA PRO A 53 13.73 3.39 -0.10
C PRO A 53 14.29 1.98 -0.29
N LYS A 54 14.22 1.15 0.74
CA LYS A 54 14.42 -0.31 0.59
C LYS A 54 13.29 -0.87 -0.30
N PRO A 55 13.60 -1.80 -1.22
CA PRO A 55 12.64 -2.30 -2.20
C PRO A 55 11.55 -3.10 -1.47
N VAL A 56 10.30 -2.64 -1.58
CA VAL A 56 9.15 -3.48 -1.23
C VAL A 56 9.00 -4.45 -2.38
N ALA A 57 9.54 -5.65 -2.18
CA ALA A 57 9.45 -6.75 -3.11
C ALA A 57 7.97 -7.01 -3.48
N ASP A 58 7.73 -7.00 -4.79
CA ASP A 58 6.68 -7.76 -5.44
C ASP A 58 6.65 -9.17 -4.83
N SER A 59 5.60 -9.51 -4.09
CA SER A 59 5.22 -10.90 -3.92
C SER A 59 3.71 -10.97 -3.71
N ARG A 60 3.06 -11.00 -4.86
CA ARG A 60 1.75 -11.58 -5.08
C ARG A 60 1.64 -12.92 -4.32
N VAL A 61 0.49 -13.12 -3.67
CA VAL A 61 -0.17 -14.43 -3.51
C VAL A 61 0.62 -15.46 -2.69
N ILE A 62 0.39 -15.46 -1.36
CA ILE A 62 0.40 -16.72 -0.61
C ILE A 62 -1.05 -17.21 -0.61
N ASP A 63 -1.44 -17.90 -1.69
CA ASP A 63 -2.57 -18.83 -1.65
C ASP A 63 -2.25 -19.88 -0.58
N SER A 64 -2.90 -19.75 0.58
CA SER A 64 -2.94 -20.84 1.56
C SER A 64 -3.97 -21.87 1.09
N GLU A 65 -3.58 -22.73 0.16
CA GLU A 65 -4.23 -24.03 0.01
C GLU A 65 -3.57 -25.05 0.94
N PRO A 66 -4.33 -25.76 1.79
CA PRO A 66 -3.78 -26.75 2.70
C PRO A 66 -3.36 -28.00 1.92
N VAL A 67 -2.06 -28.23 1.77
CA VAL A 67 -1.52 -29.51 1.31
C VAL A 67 -1.79 -30.56 2.39
N LYS A 68 -2.80 -31.41 2.14
CA LYS A 68 -2.95 -32.71 2.79
C LYS A 68 -1.79 -33.59 2.35
N VAL A 69 -1.00 -34.08 3.31
CA VAL A 69 -0.14 -35.26 3.12
C VAL A 69 -0.64 -36.33 4.07
N ASP A 70 -1.55 -37.16 3.55
CA ASP A 70 -1.63 -38.57 3.94
C ASP A 70 -0.33 -39.23 3.46
N GLU A 71 0.47 -39.77 4.37
CA GLU A 71 1.29 -40.96 4.08
C GLU A 71 1.62 -41.68 5.39
N LYS A 72 0.90 -42.78 5.60
CA LYS A 72 1.34 -43.92 6.41
C LYS A 72 2.74 -44.32 5.96
N ASP A 73 3.67 -44.55 6.88
CA ASP A 73 4.26 -45.88 7.11
C ASP A 73 5.50 -45.74 8.00
N LYS A 74 5.34 -46.07 9.28
CA LYS A 74 6.41 -46.75 10.02
C LYS A 74 5.79 -47.53 11.16
N ALA A 75 5.25 -48.69 10.80
CA ALA A 75 5.50 -49.86 11.61
C ALA A 75 7.03 -50.05 11.65
N ASP A 76 7.61 -50.16 12.83
CA ASP A 76 8.57 -51.22 13.12
C ASP A 76 8.89 -51.21 14.62
N ALA A 77 9.13 -52.43 15.10
CA ALA A 77 9.16 -52.90 16.47
C ALA A 77 10.31 -52.36 17.34
#